data_AF-A0A4R8PUI8-F1
#
_entry.id   AF-A0A4R8PUI8-F1
#
_cell.length_a   1.000
_cell.length_b   1.000
_cell.length_c   1.000
_cell.angle_alpha   90.00
_cell.angle_beta   90.00
_cell.angle_gamma   90.00
#
_symmetry.space_group_name_H-M   'P 1'
#
loop_
_entity.id
_entity.type
_entity.pdbx_description
1 polymer ?
#
loop_
_entity_poly.entity_id
_entity_poly.type
_entity_poly.pdbx_seq_one_letter_code
_entity_poly.pdbx_strand_id
1 'polypeptide(L)'
;MGRINVHGYQYDEGLRHVLRDHARQRGHGLWNTEYGENDASGKGVLINIFLDFRYLQAQAWVYWQVLDGKGWGLIEADNEEGTLGPANQKYFMVAQFSRHIREGMQILDGGADNIIAAYDEGESKLVIVAVNWWVPQYFNFDLSSFSQPSTHGASVTRWRTRIGEGDRYVKAAEDTFMNGSKFWSYFESGMVQTFEIENIKL
;
A
#
# COMPACT_ATOMS: atom_id res chain seq x y z
N MET A 1 -12.51 -9.56 -24.29
CA MET A 1 -11.63 -9.81 -23.13
C MET A 1 -11.82 -8.67 -22.15
N GLY A 2 -11.98 -8.93 -20.85
CA GLY A 2 -12.32 -7.89 -19.86
C GLY A 2 -11.11 -7.17 -19.24
N ARG A 3 -9.95 -7.83 -19.18
CA ARG A 3 -8.70 -7.31 -18.60
C ARG A 3 -7.49 -8.15 -19.05
N ILE A 4 -6.29 -7.66 -18.78
CA ILE A 4 -5.01 -8.38 -18.91
C ILE A 4 -4.53 -8.75 -17.50
N ASN A 5 -4.10 -10.00 -17.32
CA ASN A 5 -3.54 -10.49 -16.08
C ASN A 5 -2.03 -10.73 -16.27
N VAL A 6 -1.23 -10.37 -15.27
CA VAL A 6 0.22 -10.63 -15.23
C VAL A 6 0.62 -11.24 -13.90
N HIS A 7 1.78 -11.90 -13.89
CA HIS A 7 2.43 -12.38 -12.67
C HIS A 7 3.68 -11.53 -12.44
N GLY A 8 3.90 -11.08 -11.20
CA GLY A 8 4.96 -10.16 -10.79
C GLY A 8 6.34 -10.79 -10.58
N TYR A 9 6.68 -11.91 -11.25
CA TYR A 9 7.95 -12.61 -11.07
C TYR A 9 9.15 -11.97 -11.76
N GLN A 10 8.98 -10.80 -12.38
CA GLN A 10 10.10 -9.94 -12.74
C GLN A 10 10.59 -9.09 -11.55
N TYR A 11 9.90 -9.17 -10.40
CA TYR A 11 10.22 -8.40 -9.19
C TYR A 11 10.38 -6.91 -9.52
N ASP A 12 11.43 -6.27 -9.01
CA ASP A 12 11.70 -4.85 -9.18
C ASP A 12 12.05 -4.48 -10.64
N GLU A 13 12.25 -5.47 -11.51
CA GLU A 13 12.49 -5.29 -12.93
C GLU A 13 11.19 -5.27 -13.76
N GLY A 14 11.31 -4.94 -15.04
CA GLY A 14 10.20 -5.00 -16.00
C GLY A 14 9.63 -3.64 -16.39
N LEU A 15 9.19 -3.57 -17.65
CA LEU A 15 8.68 -2.35 -18.28
C LEU A 15 7.17 -2.16 -18.00
N ARG A 16 6.81 -2.04 -16.72
CA ARG A 16 5.42 -1.91 -16.23
C ARG A 16 4.60 -0.85 -16.99
N HIS A 17 5.20 0.32 -17.21
CA HIS A 17 4.57 1.44 -17.92
C HIS A 17 4.31 1.13 -19.40
N VAL A 18 5.19 0.38 -20.07
CA VAL A 18 5.00 -0.03 -21.48
C VAL A 18 3.80 -0.98 -21.60
N LEU A 19 3.70 -1.96 -20.70
CA LEU A 19 2.54 -2.85 -20.65
C LEU A 19 1.26 -2.07 -20.37
N ARG A 20 1.29 -1.17 -19.39
CA ARG A 20 0.17 -0.27 -19.08
C ARG A 20 -0.30 0.51 -20.31
N ASP A 21 0.62 1.12 -21.05
CA ASP A 21 0.28 1.94 -22.21
C ASP A 21 -0.36 1.09 -23.32
N HIS A 22 0.15 -0.13 -23.55
CA HIS A 22 -0.46 -1.07 -24.48
C HIS A 22 -1.84 -1.60 -24.04
N ALA A 23 -2.05 -1.81 -22.75
CA ALA A 23 -3.35 -2.21 -22.19
C ALA A 23 -4.38 -1.08 -22.33
N ARG A 24 -3.99 0.15 -22.00
CA ARG A 24 -4.82 1.35 -22.14
C ARG A 24 -5.23 1.63 -23.58
N GLN A 25 -4.29 1.54 -24.52
CA GLN A 25 -4.57 1.69 -25.95
C GLN A 25 -5.65 0.71 -26.46
N ARG A 26 -5.82 -0.42 -25.76
CA ARG A 26 -6.81 -1.46 -26.08
C ARG A 26 -8.05 -1.41 -25.19
N GLY A 27 -8.17 -0.41 -24.31
CA GLY A 27 -9.29 -0.27 -23.39
C GLY A 27 -9.37 -1.40 -22.35
N HIS A 28 -8.22 -1.98 -21.97
CA HIS A 28 -8.16 -3.06 -20.99
C HIS A 28 -7.53 -2.61 -19.67
N GLY A 29 -8.15 -3.05 -18.57
CA GLY A 29 -7.57 -3.00 -17.24
C GLY A 29 -6.43 -4.00 -17.06
N LEU A 30 -5.65 -3.81 -16.00
CA LEU A 30 -4.51 -4.67 -15.64
C LEU A 30 -4.62 -5.15 -14.21
N TRP A 31 -4.46 -6.45 -14.00
CA TRP A 31 -4.35 -7.06 -12.68
C TRP A 31 -2.99 -7.74 -12.56
N ASN A 32 -2.28 -7.50 -11.46
CA ASN A 32 -1.23 -8.42 -11.03
C ASN A 32 -1.92 -9.54 -10.26
N THR A 33 -2.09 -10.68 -10.92
CA THR A 33 -2.85 -11.82 -10.38
C THR A 33 -1.98 -12.75 -9.55
N GLU A 34 -0.68 -12.53 -9.48
CA GLU A 34 0.22 -13.36 -8.69
C GLU A 34 1.57 -12.69 -8.46
N TYR A 35 1.94 -12.51 -7.19
CA TYR A 35 3.30 -12.20 -6.76
C TYR A 35 3.64 -13.06 -5.54
N GLY A 36 4.83 -13.64 -5.52
CA GLY A 36 5.32 -14.40 -4.37
C GLY A 36 6.83 -14.31 -4.27
N GLU A 37 7.34 -14.35 -3.04
CA GLU A 37 8.78 -14.32 -2.78
C GLU A 37 9.13 -15.11 -1.52
N ASN A 38 10.34 -15.68 -1.48
CA ASN A 38 10.90 -16.35 -0.31
C ASN A 38 11.61 -15.36 0.64
N ASP A 39 10.91 -14.29 1.01
CA ASP A 39 11.37 -13.31 2.00
C ASP A 39 10.24 -12.98 2.97
N ALA A 40 10.46 -13.25 4.26
CA ALA A 40 9.48 -12.97 5.31
C ALA A 40 9.41 -11.48 5.68
N SER A 41 10.42 -10.68 5.30
CA SER A 41 10.59 -9.29 5.76
C SER A 41 9.51 -8.33 5.25
N GLY A 42 8.98 -8.61 4.05
CA GLY A 42 8.01 -7.78 3.35
C GLY A 42 8.58 -6.61 2.57
N LYS A 43 9.92 -6.49 2.46
CA LYS A 43 10.55 -5.42 1.68
C LYS A 43 10.19 -5.51 0.20
N GLY A 44 10.35 -6.69 -0.41
CA GLY A 44 10.07 -6.90 -1.84
C GLY A 44 8.58 -6.75 -2.16
N VAL A 45 7.69 -7.30 -1.31
CA VAL A 45 6.24 -7.05 -1.36
C VAL A 45 5.93 -5.55 -1.42
N LEU A 46 6.48 -4.75 -0.51
CA LEU A 46 6.24 -3.30 -0.51
C LEU A 46 6.71 -2.66 -1.82
N ILE A 47 7.96 -2.90 -2.22
CA ILE A 47 8.53 -2.32 -3.44
C ILE A 47 7.62 -2.62 -4.64
N ASN A 48 7.20 -3.87 -4.80
CA ASN A 48 6.41 -4.30 -5.94
C ASN A 48 4.98 -3.75 -5.92
N ILE A 49 4.34 -3.60 -4.75
CA ILE A 49 3.05 -2.90 -4.65
C ILE A 49 3.20 -1.44 -5.09
N PHE A 50 4.23 -0.72 -4.62
CA PHE A 50 4.46 0.68 -5.03
C PHE A 50 4.72 0.80 -6.54
N LEU A 51 5.58 -0.06 -7.09
CA LEU A 51 5.86 -0.09 -8.53
C LEU A 51 4.60 -0.41 -9.36
N ASP A 52 3.77 -1.36 -8.91
CA ASP A 52 2.58 -1.78 -9.66
C ASP A 52 1.45 -0.75 -9.59
N PHE A 53 1.24 -0.09 -8.46
CA PHE A 53 0.26 0.99 -8.39
C PHE A 53 0.73 2.22 -9.19
N ARG A 54 2.03 2.55 -9.13
CA ARG A 54 2.59 3.73 -9.81
C ARG A 54 2.72 3.54 -11.33
N TYR A 55 3.40 2.47 -11.75
CA TYR A 55 3.81 2.30 -13.15
C TYR A 55 2.91 1.35 -13.91
N LEU A 56 2.50 0.23 -13.31
CA LEU A 56 1.58 -0.72 -13.96
C LEU A 56 0.14 -0.18 -13.92
N GLN A 57 -0.18 0.65 -12.93
CA GLN A 57 -1.54 1.10 -12.60
C GLN A 57 -2.50 -0.09 -12.50
N ALA A 58 -2.06 -1.11 -11.77
CA ALA A 58 -2.85 -2.30 -11.52
C ALA A 58 -4.12 -1.96 -10.74
N GLN A 59 -5.24 -2.58 -11.13
CA GLN A 59 -6.55 -2.44 -10.47
C GLN A 59 -6.78 -3.53 -9.43
N ALA A 60 -5.95 -4.57 -9.41
CA ALA A 60 -5.89 -5.58 -8.38
C ALA A 60 -4.47 -6.12 -8.26
N TRP A 61 -4.11 -6.55 -7.05
CA TRP A 61 -2.81 -7.11 -6.72
C TRP A 61 -2.99 -8.32 -5.80
N VAL A 62 -2.47 -9.48 -6.19
CA VAL A 62 -2.72 -10.75 -5.50
C VAL A 62 -1.41 -11.38 -5.08
N TYR A 63 -1.30 -11.71 -3.80
CA TYR A 63 -0.13 -12.38 -3.24
C TYR A 63 -0.30 -13.90 -3.23
N TRP A 64 0.69 -14.61 -3.76
CA TRP A 64 0.88 -16.06 -3.61
C TRP A 64 1.93 -16.32 -2.51
N GLN A 65 1.59 -16.94 -1.39
CA GLN A 65 0.24 -17.26 -0.95
C GLN A 65 0.03 -16.98 0.54
N VAL A 66 -1.22 -17.06 1.00
CA VAL A 66 -1.57 -16.72 2.38
C VAL A 66 -0.92 -17.70 3.37
N LEU A 67 -0.97 -19.00 3.09
CA LEU A 67 -0.43 -20.07 3.93
C LEU A 67 0.66 -20.83 3.15
N ASP A 68 1.91 -20.75 3.61
CA ASP A 68 3.02 -21.50 2.99
C ASP A 68 4.22 -21.60 3.95
N GLY A 69 5.17 -22.46 3.60
CA GLY A 69 6.37 -22.70 4.37
C GLY A 69 7.34 -21.51 4.38
N LYS A 70 8.21 -21.52 5.40
CA LYS A 70 9.46 -20.76 5.56
C LYS A 70 9.61 -19.56 4.63
N GLY A 71 9.00 -18.43 5.02
CA GLY A 71 9.19 -17.17 4.32
C GLY A 71 8.48 -17.02 2.99
N TRP A 72 7.71 -17.99 2.47
CA TRP A 72 6.83 -17.81 1.30
C TRP A 72 5.46 -17.28 1.69
N GLY A 73 4.87 -17.84 2.74
CA GLY A 73 3.51 -17.53 3.18
C GLY A 73 3.41 -16.14 3.81
N LEU A 74 2.25 -15.48 3.70
CA LEU A 74 1.96 -14.36 4.60
C LEU A 74 1.90 -14.86 6.06
N ILE A 75 1.37 -16.07 6.27
CA ILE A 75 1.38 -16.81 7.52
C ILE A 75 2.15 -18.10 7.25
N GLU A 76 3.08 -18.42 8.15
CA GLU A 76 3.82 -19.68 8.05
C GLU A 76 2.84 -20.86 8.21
N ALA A 77 3.00 -21.88 7.37
CA ALA A 77 2.21 -23.11 7.47
C ALA A 77 3.06 -24.31 7.06
N ASP A 78 2.77 -25.45 7.68
CA ASP A 78 3.12 -26.75 7.13
C ASP A 78 1.85 -27.30 6.46
N ASN A 79 1.84 -27.29 5.12
CA ASN A 79 0.68 -27.67 4.35
C ASN A 79 0.47 -29.19 4.31
N GLU A 80 1.52 -29.99 4.55
CA GLU A 80 1.41 -31.46 4.60
C GLU A 80 0.91 -31.92 5.98
N GLU A 81 1.45 -31.34 7.04
CA GLU A 81 1.03 -31.62 8.42
C GLU A 81 -0.25 -30.87 8.82
N GLY A 82 -0.70 -29.90 8.02
CA GLY A 82 -1.91 -29.11 8.27
C GLY A 82 -1.80 -28.18 9.48
N THR A 83 -0.60 -27.64 9.75
CA THR A 83 -0.36 -26.78 10.93
C THR A 83 -0.05 -25.34 10.53
N LEU A 84 -0.37 -24.41 11.44
CA LEU A 84 -0.08 -22.99 11.28
C LEU A 84 1.05 -22.55 12.22
N GLY A 85 1.94 -21.73 11.68
CA GLY A 85 2.94 -20.97 12.40
C GLY A 85 2.54 -19.49 12.56
N PRO A 86 3.49 -18.62 12.93
CA PRO A 86 3.24 -17.20 13.09
C PRO A 86 2.98 -16.49 11.76
N ALA A 87 2.33 -15.33 11.82
CA ALA A 87 2.28 -14.40 10.70
C ALA A 87 3.69 -13.80 10.44
N ASN A 88 4.12 -13.83 9.18
CA ASN A 88 5.35 -13.18 8.72
C ASN A 88 5.19 -11.67 8.70
N GLN A 89 6.31 -10.93 8.72
CA GLN A 89 6.26 -9.47 8.71
C GLN A 89 5.57 -8.92 7.45
N LYS A 90 5.73 -9.59 6.30
CA LYS A 90 5.02 -9.26 5.05
C LYS A 90 3.50 -9.33 5.12
N TYR A 91 2.91 -10.13 6.01
CA TYR A 91 1.45 -10.09 6.25
C TYR A 91 1.01 -8.68 6.67
N PHE A 92 1.77 -8.07 7.59
CA PHE A 92 1.46 -6.74 8.10
C PHE A 92 1.75 -5.65 7.06
N MET A 93 2.66 -5.89 6.10
CA MET A 93 2.82 -5.01 4.93
C MET A 93 1.59 -5.02 4.05
N VAL A 94 1.09 -6.20 3.70
CA VAL A 94 -0.15 -6.32 2.89
C VAL A 94 -1.35 -5.74 3.66
N ALA A 95 -1.38 -5.87 4.99
CA ALA A 95 -2.43 -5.29 5.82
C ALA A 95 -2.51 -3.75 5.74
N GLN A 96 -1.39 -3.06 5.54
CA GLN A 96 -1.36 -1.59 5.36
C GLN A 96 -2.10 -1.14 4.10
N PHE A 97 -2.25 -1.98 3.09
CA PHE A 97 -3.02 -1.66 1.89
C PHE A 97 -4.42 -2.26 1.98
N SER A 98 -4.50 -3.57 2.11
CA SER A 98 -5.73 -4.36 1.95
C SER A 98 -6.85 -4.03 2.95
N ARG A 99 -6.51 -3.51 4.14
CA ARG A 99 -7.49 -3.10 5.14
C ARG A 99 -8.08 -1.71 4.89
N HIS A 100 -7.40 -0.87 4.10
CA HIS A 100 -7.74 0.54 3.94
C HIS A 100 -8.13 0.89 2.50
N ILE A 101 -7.41 0.39 1.51
CA ILE A 101 -7.73 0.56 0.09
C ILE A 101 -8.76 -0.51 -0.30
N ARG A 102 -10.02 -0.10 -0.45
CA ARG A 102 -11.15 -0.98 -0.72
C ARG A 102 -11.55 -0.93 -2.19
N GLU A 103 -12.26 -1.97 -2.62
CA GLU A 103 -12.85 -2.01 -3.96
C GLU A 103 -13.73 -0.78 -4.19
N GLY A 104 -13.63 -0.18 -5.37
CA GLY A 104 -14.37 1.03 -5.75
C GLY A 104 -13.61 2.33 -5.49
N MET A 105 -12.56 2.33 -4.67
CA MET A 105 -11.72 3.53 -4.48
C MET A 105 -10.97 3.91 -5.76
N GLN A 106 -10.85 5.22 -6.00
CA GLN A 106 -10.06 5.78 -7.08
C GLN A 106 -8.60 5.93 -6.63
N ILE A 107 -7.67 5.22 -7.27
CA ILE A 107 -6.23 5.44 -7.06
C ILE A 107 -5.82 6.78 -7.69
N LEU A 108 -5.17 7.63 -6.90
CA LEU A 108 -4.67 8.94 -7.28
C LEU A 108 -3.14 8.89 -7.47
N ASP A 109 -2.57 9.94 -8.08
CA ASP A 109 -1.13 10.16 -8.00
C ASP A 109 -0.78 10.59 -6.57
N GLY A 110 0.00 9.78 -5.86
CA GLY A 110 0.46 10.07 -4.50
C GLY A 110 1.54 11.16 -4.42
N GLY A 111 2.03 11.66 -5.57
CA GLY A 111 3.00 12.75 -5.66
C GLY A 111 4.46 12.33 -5.47
N ALA A 112 4.73 11.08 -5.07
CA ALA A 112 6.07 10.51 -4.93
C ALA A 112 6.05 8.98 -5.11
N ASP A 113 7.20 8.40 -5.48
CA ASP A 113 7.32 6.96 -5.76
C ASP A 113 7.11 6.05 -4.54
N ASN A 114 7.19 6.61 -3.34
CA ASN A 114 6.99 5.92 -2.08
C ASN A 114 5.64 6.25 -1.41
N ILE A 115 4.67 6.77 -2.17
CA ILE A 115 3.33 7.13 -1.71
C ILE A 115 2.26 6.59 -2.67
N ILE A 116 1.24 5.92 -2.12
CA ILE A 116 0.01 5.55 -2.81
C ILE A 116 -1.14 6.29 -2.13
N ALA A 117 -2.02 6.89 -2.94
CA ALA A 117 -3.23 7.55 -2.48
C ALA A 117 -4.46 6.90 -3.13
N ALA A 118 -5.51 6.67 -2.34
CA ALA A 118 -6.77 6.12 -2.80
C ALA A 118 -7.94 6.92 -2.20
N TYR A 119 -8.85 7.38 -3.06
CA TYR A 119 -9.98 8.20 -2.68
C TYR A 119 -11.30 7.43 -2.77
N ASP A 120 -12.12 7.60 -1.75
CA ASP A 120 -13.50 7.12 -1.68
C ASP A 120 -14.43 8.32 -1.76
N GLU A 121 -15.12 8.46 -2.89
CA GLU A 121 -16.08 9.55 -3.10
C GLU A 121 -17.31 9.40 -2.20
N GLY A 122 -17.78 8.16 -1.99
CA GLY A 122 -18.99 7.88 -1.21
C GLY A 122 -18.83 8.25 0.25
N GLU A 123 -17.65 7.95 0.81
CA GLU A 123 -17.31 8.27 2.21
C GLU A 123 -16.61 9.64 2.36
N SER A 124 -16.28 10.33 1.25
CA SER A 124 -15.45 11.54 1.26
C SER A 124 -14.14 11.34 2.02
N LYS A 125 -13.45 10.22 1.75
CA LYS A 125 -12.29 9.76 2.50
C LYS A 125 -11.08 9.56 1.60
N LEU A 126 -9.92 9.99 2.07
CA LEU A 126 -8.63 9.73 1.44
C LEU A 126 -7.81 8.77 2.30
N VAL A 127 -7.32 7.70 1.67
CA VAL A 127 -6.31 6.81 2.23
C VAL A 127 -4.97 7.15 1.61
N ILE A 128 -3.94 7.35 2.46
CA ILE A 128 -2.56 7.52 2.02
C ILE A 128 -1.71 6.42 2.65
N VAL A 129 -1.00 5.64 1.84
CA VAL A 129 0.01 4.69 2.29
C VAL A 129 1.39 5.20 1.87
N ALA A 130 2.30 5.38 2.82
CA ALA A 130 3.64 5.90 2.57
C ALA A 130 4.70 5.03 3.26
N VAL A 131 5.89 4.92 2.66
CA VAL A 131 7.02 4.17 3.21
C VAL A 131 8.29 5.03 3.23
N ASN A 132 9.06 4.98 4.31
CA ASN A 132 10.36 5.64 4.40
C ASN A 132 11.50 4.65 4.15
N TRP A 133 12.14 4.76 2.98
CA TRP A 133 13.29 3.93 2.60
C TRP A 133 14.63 4.46 3.14
N TRP A 134 14.62 5.64 3.74
CA TRP A 134 15.84 6.40 4.05
C TRP A 134 16.06 6.47 5.56
N VAL A 135 16.89 7.42 5.98
CA VAL A 135 17.06 7.75 7.41
C VAL A 135 15.75 8.25 8.01
N PRO A 136 15.58 8.14 9.35
CA PRO A 136 14.38 8.64 10.01
C PRO A 136 14.13 10.13 9.76
N GLN A 137 12.89 10.49 9.47
CA GLN A 137 12.51 11.85 9.11
C GLN A 137 11.01 12.10 9.23
N TYR A 138 10.61 13.37 9.18
CA TYR A 138 9.21 13.75 9.02
C TYR A 138 8.81 13.78 7.55
N PHE A 139 7.68 13.15 7.23
CA PHE A 139 6.98 13.39 5.97
C PHE A 139 5.89 14.43 6.19
N ASN A 140 5.76 15.35 5.23
CA ASN A 140 4.75 16.39 5.22
C ASN A 140 3.80 16.13 4.06
N PHE A 141 2.51 16.08 4.35
CA PHE A 141 1.45 15.85 3.38
C PHE A 141 0.67 17.15 3.20
N ASP A 142 0.60 17.66 1.97
CA ASP A 142 -0.12 18.88 1.62
C ASP A 142 -1.30 18.53 0.71
N LEU A 143 -2.51 18.71 1.22
CA LEU A 143 -3.75 18.38 0.54
C LEU A 143 -4.38 19.61 -0.14
N SER A 144 -3.68 20.75 -0.24
CA SER A 144 -4.24 22.00 -0.77
C SER A 144 -4.73 21.95 -2.21
N SER A 145 -4.37 20.92 -2.98
CA SER A 145 -4.88 20.71 -4.35
C SER A 145 -6.29 20.11 -4.41
N PHE A 146 -6.77 19.52 -3.30
CA PHE A 146 -8.15 19.06 -3.18
C PHE A 146 -9.08 20.26 -3.03
N SER A 147 -10.25 20.23 -3.68
CA SER A 147 -11.28 21.27 -3.53
C SER A 147 -11.75 21.42 -2.08
N GLN A 148 -11.65 20.34 -1.30
CA GLN A 148 -11.82 20.35 0.15
C GLN A 148 -10.75 19.46 0.81
N PRO A 149 -9.74 20.03 1.51
CA PRO A 149 -8.56 19.30 2.01
C PRO A 149 -8.72 18.74 3.43
N SER A 150 -9.94 18.38 3.84
CA SER A 150 -10.35 18.07 5.23
C SER A 150 -10.57 19.32 6.11
N THR A 151 -10.78 19.11 7.40
CA THR A 151 -11.11 20.13 8.41
C THR A 151 -9.89 20.39 9.29
N HIS A 152 -9.52 21.66 9.49
CA HIS A 152 -8.46 22.03 10.44
C HIS A 152 -8.78 21.48 11.85
N GLY A 153 -7.78 20.87 12.49
CA GLY A 153 -7.89 20.24 13.81
C GLY A 153 -8.50 18.84 13.82
N ALA A 154 -8.97 18.32 12.67
CA ALA A 154 -9.45 16.94 12.58
C ALA A 154 -8.32 15.94 12.86
N SER A 155 -8.63 14.88 13.59
CA SER A 155 -7.71 13.76 13.81
C SER A 155 -7.49 13.00 12.51
N VAL A 156 -6.24 12.62 12.25
CA VAL A 156 -5.85 11.74 11.15
C VAL A 156 -5.47 10.40 11.76
N THR A 157 -6.31 9.39 11.53
CA THR A 157 -6.04 8.05 12.05
C THR A 157 -4.90 7.43 11.25
N ARG A 158 -3.94 6.81 11.95
CA ARG A 158 -2.80 6.16 11.29
C ARG A 158 -2.40 4.81 11.88
N TRP A 159 -1.87 3.94 11.03
CA TRP A 159 -1.31 2.64 11.38
C TRP A 159 0.12 2.53 10.89
N ARG A 160 0.98 1.83 11.62
CA ARG A 160 2.39 1.66 11.25
C ARG A 160 2.86 0.22 11.34
N THR A 161 3.78 -0.13 10.45
CA THR A 161 4.47 -1.41 10.41
C THR A 161 5.93 -1.16 10.02
N ARG A 162 6.87 -1.90 10.60
CA ARG A 162 8.30 -1.80 10.25
C ARG A 162 8.75 -3.03 9.45
N ILE A 163 9.53 -2.81 8.40
CA ILE A 163 10.06 -3.88 7.53
C ILE A 163 10.98 -4.81 8.34
N GLY A 164 10.88 -6.11 8.09
CA GLY A 164 11.67 -7.14 8.78
C GLY A 164 11.15 -7.45 10.19
N GLU A 165 11.18 -6.47 11.09
CA GLU A 165 10.89 -6.65 12.51
C GLU A 165 10.36 -5.37 13.18
N GLY A 166 9.73 -5.53 14.35
CA GLY A 166 9.19 -4.43 15.15
C GLY A 166 7.67 -4.32 15.01
N ASP A 167 7.18 -3.10 14.83
CA ASP A 167 5.74 -2.82 14.79
C ASP A 167 5.03 -3.65 13.70
N ARG A 168 3.91 -4.26 14.10
CA ARG A 168 3.07 -5.13 13.28
C ARG A 168 1.65 -4.57 13.23
N TYR A 169 1.39 -3.68 12.26
CA TYR A 169 0.10 -3.01 12.07
C TYR A 169 -0.43 -2.33 13.35
N VAL A 170 0.42 -1.54 13.98
CA VAL A 170 0.10 -0.82 15.23
C VAL A 170 -0.70 0.43 14.88
N LYS A 171 -1.94 0.53 15.38
CA LYS A 171 -2.72 1.77 15.33
C LYS A 171 -2.07 2.79 16.28
N ALA A 172 -1.72 3.96 15.77
CA ALA A 172 -1.18 5.02 16.62
C ALA A 172 -2.26 5.60 17.55
N ALA A 173 -1.83 6.16 18.68
CA ALA A 173 -2.69 7.04 19.46
C ALA A 173 -3.10 8.26 18.63
N GLU A 174 -4.18 8.96 19.02
CA GLU A 174 -4.64 10.18 18.37
C GLU A 174 -3.63 11.32 18.59
N ASP A 175 -2.58 11.35 17.74
CA ASP A 175 -1.43 12.24 17.86
C ASP A 175 -1.13 13.01 16.56
N THR A 176 -1.90 12.77 15.51
CA THR A 176 -1.73 13.37 14.19
C THR A 176 -3.00 14.11 13.82
N PHE A 177 -2.88 15.40 13.48
CA PHE A 177 -4.01 16.27 13.25
C PHE A 177 -3.78 17.12 12.00
N MET A 178 -4.88 17.46 11.32
CA MET A 178 -4.86 18.43 10.23
C MET A 178 -4.53 19.82 10.77
N ASN A 179 -3.55 20.48 10.16
CA ASN A 179 -3.22 21.88 10.34
C ASN A 179 -3.45 22.63 9.04
N GLY A 180 -4.69 23.12 8.87
CA GLY A 180 -5.14 23.71 7.61
C GLY A 180 -5.31 22.60 6.57
N SER A 181 -4.60 22.70 5.44
CA SER A 181 -4.58 21.67 4.40
C SER A 181 -3.48 20.62 4.59
N LYS A 182 -2.74 20.66 5.70
CA LYS A 182 -1.53 19.84 5.86
C LYS A 182 -1.56 18.98 7.10
N PHE A 183 -0.83 17.89 7.09
CA PHE A 183 -0.44 17.16 8.30
C PHE A 183 0.96 16.56 8.10
N TRP A 184 1.58 16.09 9.17
CA TRP A 184 2.89 15.47 9.12
C TRP A 184 2.97 14.28 10.06
N SER A 185 3.86 13.35 9.76
CA SER A 185 4.15 12.23 10.65
C SER A 185 5.63 11.88 10.59
N TYR A 186 6.17 11.46 11.73
CA TYR A 186 7.54 10.96 11.81
C TYR A 186 7.61 9.49 11.38
N PHE A 187 8.58 9.17 10.53
CA PHE A 187 8.85 7.83 10.05
C PHE A 187 10.27 7.40 10.45
N GLU A 188 10.39 6.26 11.12
CA GLU A 188 11.67 5.55 11.20
C GLU A 188 12.07 5.01 9.82
N SER A 189 13.35 4.63 9.70
CA SER A 189 13.82 3.91 8.52
C SER A 189 13.12 2.56 8.38
N GLY A 190 12.62 2.26 7.18
CA GLY A 190 11.88 1.04 6.86
C GLY A 190 10.48 1.00 7.44
N MET A 191 9.91 2.13 7.88
CA MET A 191 8.53 2.19 8.35
C MET A 191 7.57 2.46 7.19
N VAL A 192 6.49 1.69 7.12
CA VAL A 192 5.31 1.99 6.33
C VAL A 192 4.19 2.48 7.25
N GLN A 193 3.52 3.55 6.85
CA GLN A 193 2.33 4.05 7.52
C GLN A 193 1.16 4.21 6.57
N THR A 194 -0.04 3.99 7.08
CA THR A 194 -1.30 4.26 6.40
C THR A 194 -2.06 5.30 7.18
N PHE A 195 -2.63 6.29 6.49
CA PHE A 195 -3.43 7.37 7.06
C PHE A 195 -4.82 7.33 6.44
N GLU A 196 -5.84 7.55 7.27
CA GLU A 196 -7.22 7.81 6.84
C GLU A 196 -7.57 9.25 7.18
N ILE A 197 -7.93 10.01 6.14
CA ILE A 197 -8.29 11.42 6.21
C ILE A 197 -9.73 11.57 5.72
N GLU A 198 -10.60 12.04 6.60
CA GLU A 198 -12.02 12.24 6.31
C GLU A 198 -12.30 13.63 5.73
N ASN A 199 -13.51 13.81 5.18
CA ASN A 199 -14.02 15.09 4.69
C ASN A 199 -13.19 15.71 3.54
N ILE A 200 -12.70 14.85 2.65
CA ILE A 200 -11.91 15.19 1.46
C ILE A 200 -12.82 15.25 0.21
N LYS A 201 -12.59 16.23 -0.67
CA LYS A 201 -13.21 16.31 -2.00
C LYS A 201 -12.19 16.64 -3.08
N LEU A 202 -12.26 15.92 -4.21
CA LEU A 202 -11.47 16.19 -5.42
C LEU A 202 -11.81 17.54 -6.04
#